data_AF-A0A5Q4E0D4-F1
#
_entry.id   AF-A0A5Q4E0D4-F1
#
_cell.length_a   1.000
_cell.length_b   1.000
_cell.length_c   1.000
_cell.angle_alpha   90.00
_cell.angle_beta   90.00
_cell.angle_gamma   90.00
#
_symmetry.space_group_name_H-M   'P 1'
#
loop_
_entity.id
_entity.type
_entity.pdbx_description
1 polymer ?
#
loop_
_entity_poly.entity_id
_entity_poly.type
_entity_poly.pdbx_seq_one_letter_code
_entity_poly.pdbx_strand_id
1 'polypeptide(L)'
;MFLYICRRIVYTVPIALAVAVVCFSLVHLAPGDPLSAVLPADASAEVVERIVKAYGMDRPLPVQFMSWLGRAVQGDLGVSVATGR
;
A
#
# COMPACT_ATOMS: atom_id res chain seq x y z
N MET A 1 26.92 19.22 12.15
CA MET A 1 26.37 18.00 11.50
C MET A 1 24.92 17.70 11.88
N PHE A 2 24.57 17.53 13.16
CA PHE A 2 23.22 17.06 13.56
C PHE A 2 22.06 17.93 13.04
N LEU A 3 22.12 19.24 13.25
CA LEU A 3 21.13 20.20 12.70
C LEU A 3 20.98 20.12 11.17
N TYR A 4 22.07 19.85 10.44
CA TYR A 4 22.04 19.68 8.99
C TYR A 4 21.30 18.39 8.60
N ILE A 5 21.52 17.29 9.31
CA ILE A 5 20.82 16.01 9.09
C ILE A 5 19.33 16.17 9.40
N CYS A 6 18.97 16.76 10.54
CA CYS A 6 17.57 17.00 10.91
C CYS A 6 16.86 17.87 9.85
N ARG A 7 17.50 18.96 9.42
CA ARG A 7 16.95 19.83 8.37
C ARG A 7 16.74 19.08 7.06
N ARG A 8 17.67 18.20 6.69
CA ARG A 8 17.54 17.35 5.48
C ARG A 8 16.37 16.40 5.59
N ILE A 9 16.21 15.69 6.71
CA ILE A 9 15.10 14.77 6.95
C ILE A 9 13.75 15.52 6.85
N VAL A 10 13.65 16.71 7.44
CA VAL A 10 12.42 17.52 7.36
C VAL A 10 12.04 17.87 5.93
N TYR A 11 13.00 18.10 5.03
CA TYR A 11 12.71 18.32 3.61
C TYR A 11 12.45 17.03 2.83
N THR A 12 13.10 15.94 3.19
CA THR A 12 12.93 14.64 2.52
C THR A 12 11.58 14.00 2.82
N VAL A 13 11.07 14.10 4.05
CA VAL A 13 9.82 13.45 4.46
C VAL A 13 8.62 13.90 3.61
N PRO A 14 8.35 15.20 3.37
CA PRO A 14 7.26 15.64 2.51
C PRO A 14 7.38 15.14 1.08
N ILE A 15 8.61 15.13 0.53
CA ILE A 15 8.86 14.65 -0.84
C ILE A 15 8.58 13.15 -0.92
N ALA A 16 9.10 12.38 0.03
CA ALA A 16 8.86 10.93 0.10
C ALA A 16 7.37 10.63 0.27
N LEU A 17 6.65 11.40 1.10
CA LEU A 17 5.21 11.24 1.29
C LEU A 17 4.44 11.57 0.01
N ALA A 18 4.79 12.64 -0.69
CA ALA A 18 4.16 13.01 -1.96
C ALA A 18 4.36 11.90 -3.01
N VAL A 19 5.57 11.38 -3.15
CA VAL A 19 5.86 10.26 -4.04
C VAL A 19 5.07 9.02 -3.64
N ALA A 20 5.00 8.70 -2.35
CA ALA A 20 4.24 7.56 -1.84
C ALA A 20 2.74 7.67 -2.16
N VAL A 21 2.14 8.86 -1.99
CA VAL A 21 0.74 9.13 -2.36
C VAL A 21 0.53 8.94 -3.87
N VAL A 22 1.45 9.46 -4.70
CA VAL A 22 1.37 9.28 -6.16
C VAL A 22 1.45 7.79 -6.53
N CYS A 23 2.44 7.06 -6.03
CA CYS A 23 2.58 5.62 -6.29
C CYS A 23 1.35 4.83 -5.83
N PHE A 24 0.84 5.10 -4.62
CA PHE A 24 -0.38 4.49 -4.11
C PHE A 24 -1.58 4.78 -5.02
N SER A 25 -1.72 6.02 -5.48
CA SER A 25 -2.80 6.43 -6.37
C SER A 25 -2.70 5.72 -7.72
N LEU A 26 -1.50 5.61 -8.30
CA LEU A 26 -1.28 4.92 -9.58
C LEU A 26 -1.72 3.45 -9.53
N VAL A 27 -1.52 2.75 -8.42
CA VAL A 27 -1.99 1.36 -8.25
C VAL A 27 -3.52 1.29 -8.28
N HIS A 28 -4.21 2.29 -7.70
CA HIS A 28 -5.68 2.32 -7.66
C HIS A 28 -6.30 2.87 -8.94
N LEU A 29 -5.56 3.67 -9.71
CA LEU A 29 -5.98 4.18 -11.02
C LEU A 29 -5.70 3.19 -12.15
N ALA A 30 -4.83 2.19 -11.92
CA ALA A 30 -4.54 1.18 -12.91
C ALA A 30 -5.82 0.40 -13.28
N PRO A 31 -6.03 0.07 -14.56
CA PRO A 31 -7.17 -0.73 -14.98
C PRO A 31 -7.05 -2.16 -14.43
N GLY A 32 -8.03 -2.57 -13.64
CA GLY A 32 -8.09 -3.90 -13.00
C GLY A 32 -8.28 -3.80 -11.49
N ASP A 33 -8.68 -4.91 -10.85
CA ASP A 33 -8.70 -5.01 -9.39
C ASP A 33 -7.29 -5.40 -8.91
N PRO A 34 -6.61 -4.63 -8.03
CA PRO A 34 -5.31 -5.01 -7.49
C PRO A 34 -5.31 -6.39 -6.82
N LEU A 35 -6.46 -6.88 -6.33
CA LEU A 35 -6.59 -8.21 -5.76
C LEU A 35 -6.76 -9.32 -6.80
N SER A 36 -7.09 -9.00 -8.06
CA SER A 36 -7.28 -10.01 -9.13
C SER A 36 -6.04 -10.85 -9.40
N ALA A 37 -4.84 -10.33 -9.09
CA ALA A 37 -3.60 -11.08 -9.21
C ALA A 37 -3.33 -12.04 -8.02
N VAL A 38 -3.99 -11.84 -6.88
CA VAL A 38 -3.90 -12.71 -5.69
C VAL A 38 -5.08 -13.68 -5.61
N LEU A 39 -6.24 -13.27 -6.15
CA LEU A 39 -7.46 -14.07 -6.14
C LEU A 39 -7.30 -15.32 -7.02
N PRO A 40 -7.56 -16.53 -6.49
CA PRO A 40 -7.68 -17.71 -7.33
C PRO A 40 -8.73 -17.50 -8.42
N ALA A 41 -8.44 -17.95 -9.65
CA ALA A 41 -9.37 -17.80 -10.79
C ALA A 41 -10.77 -18.39 -10.51
N ASP A 42 -10.83 -19.43 -9.67
CA ASP A 42 -12.04 -20.15 -9.33
C ASP A 42 -12.56 -19.83 -7.92
N ALA A 43 -12.12 -18.70 -7.33
CA ALA A 43 -12.51 -18.32 -5.98
C ALA A 43 -14.03 -18.05 -5.91
N SER A 44 -14.70 -18.73 -4.97
CA SER A 44 -16.09 -18.41 -4.64
C SER A 44 -16.23 -16.98 -4.12
N ALA A 45 -17.41 -16.36 -4.29
CA ALA A 45 -17.68 -15.00 -3.82
C ALA A 45 -17.36 -14.80 -2.32
N GLU A 46 -17.59 -15.84 -1.50
CA GLU A 46 -17.28 -15.81 -0.07
C GLU A 46 -15.77 -15.76 0.21
N VAL A 47 -14.96 -16.46 -0.60
CA VAL A 47 -13.50 -16.42 -0.52
C VAL A 47 -12.97 -15.06 -0.98
N VAL A 48 -13.54 -14.51 -2.05
CA VAL A 48 -13.19 -13.16 -2.53
C VAL A 48 -13.44 -12.12 -1.43
N GLU A 49 -14.61 -12.12 -0.80
CA GLU A 49 -14.93 -11.15 0.26
C GLU A 49 -14.01 -11.29 1.47
N ARG A 50 -13.66 -12.52 1.86
CA ARG A 50 -12.68 -12.77 2.94
C ARG A 50 -11.31 -12.20 2.59
N ILE A 51 -10.84 -12.37 1.35
CA ILE A 51 -9.54 -11.84 0.90
C ILE A 51 -9.57 -10.32 0.85
N VAL A 52 -10.63 -9.72 0.29
CA VAL A 52 -10.81 -8.26 0.26
C VAL A 52 -10.72 -7.66 1.66
N LYS A 53 -11.45 -8.24 2.63
CA LYS A 53 -11.42 -7.82 4.03
C LYS A 53 -10.06 -8.04 4.70
N ALA A 54 -9.40 -9.16 4.41
CA ALA A 54 -8.07 -9.47 4.95
C ALA A 54 -7.00 -8.48 4.49
N TYR A 55 -7.09 -8.03 3.23
CA TYR A 55 -6.20 -6.99 2.68
C TYR A 55 -6.65 -5.56 3.06
N GLY A 56 -7.85 -5.39 3.62
CA GLY A 56 -8.41 -4.10 4.00
C GLY A 56 -8.84 -3.24 2.81
N MET A 57 -9.06 -3.88 1.64
CA MET A 57 -9.42 -3.20 0.39
C MET A 57 -10.89 -2.73 0.38
N ASP A 58 -11.67 -3.15 1.37
CA ASP A 58 -13.02 -2.68 1.68
C ASP A 58 -13.05 -1.30 2.38
N ARG A 59 -11.91 -0.81 2.87
CA ARG A 59 -11.82 0.42 3.65
C ARG A 59 -11.69 1.67 2.76
N PRO A 60 -12.02 2.88 3.26
CA PRO A 60 -11.74 4.12 2.51
C PRO A 60 -10.25 4.27 2.17
N LEU A 61 -9.95 4.81 0.98
CA LEU A 61 -8.56 5.00 0.50
C LEU A 61 -7.61 5.67 1.51
N PRO A 62 -8.02 6.72 2.25
CA PRO A 62 -7.13 7.30 3.27
C PRO A 62 -6.74 6.32 4.37
N VAL A 63 -7.66 5.44 4.79
CA VAL A 63 -7.42 4.42 5.82
C VAL A 63 -6.46 3.35 5.28
N GLN A 64 -6.64 2.95 4.02
CA GLN A 64 -5.74 2.01 3.35
C GLN A 64 -4.32 2.57 3.25
N PHE A 65 -4.19 3.82 2.79
CA PHE A 65 -2.89 4.50 2.67
C PHE A 65 -2.19 4.62 4.02
N MET A 66 -2.89 5.05 5.08
CA MET A 66 -2.29 5.20 6.42
C MET A 66 -1.89 3.86 7.02
N SER A 67 -2.69 2.80 6.80
CA SER A 67 -2.35 1.44 7.25
C SER A 67 -1.12 0.90 6.53
N TRP A 68 -1.05 1.07 5.21
CA TRP A 68 0.10 0.69 4.40
C TRP A 68 1.36 1.48 4.79
N LEU A 69 1.25 2.81 4.90
CA LEU A 69 2.36 3.68 5.28
C LEU A 69 2.90 3.32 6.67
N GLY A 70 2.02 3.04 7.63
CA GLY A 70 2.38 2.61 8.98
C GLY A 70 3.21 1.32 9.00
N ARG A 71 2.87 0.34 8.17
CA ARG A 71 3.66 -0.89 8.02
C ARG A 71 4.99 -0.62 7.30
N ALA A 72 4.96 0.17 6.23
CA ALA A 72 6.15 0.49 5.44
C ALA A 72 7.23 1.22 6.25
N VAL A 73 6.85 2.18 7.12
CA VAL A 73 7.82 2.88 7.99
C VAL A 73 8.40 1.98 9.09
N GLN A 74 7.76 0.86 9.40
CA GLN A 74 8.27 -0.19 10.30
C GLN A 74 9.13 -1.22 9.56
N GLY A 75 9.28 -1.10 8.24
CA GLY A 75 10.01 -2.04 7.39
C GLY A 75 9.18 -3.25 6.91
N ASP A 76 7.87 -3.28 7.20
CA ASP A 76 6.95 -4.30 6.70
C ASP A 76 6.32 -3.82 5.38
N LEU A 77 6.82 -4.34 4.27
CA LEU A 77 6.32 -4.02 2.93
C LEU A 77 5.16 -4.93 2.48
N GLY A 78 4.77 -5.89 3.32
CA GLY A 78 3.81 -6.92 2.96
C GLY A 78 4.36 -7.98 2.00
N VAL A 79 3.44 -8.74 1.41
CA VAL A 79 3.74 -9.83 0.47
C VAL A 79 3.53 -9.32 -0.94
N SER A 80 4.50 -9.57 -1.83
CA SER A 80 4.43 -9.21 -3.24
C SER A 80 3.27 -9.94 -3.92
N VAL A 81 2.40 -9.18 -4.59
CA VAL A 81 1.31 -9.72 -5.41
C VAL A 81 1.84 -10.45 -6.64
N ALA A 82 2.98 -10.04 -7.20
CA ALA A 82 3.54 -10.64 -8.41
C ALA A 82 4.24 -11.98 -8.15
N THR A 83 4.84 -12.15 -6.97
CA THR A 83 5.67 -13.32 -6.65
C THR A 83 5.17 -14.15 -5.47
N GLY A 84 4.13 -13.68 -4.75
CA GLY A 84 3.59 -14.35 -3.56
C GLY A 84 4.56 -14.46 -2.38
N ARG A 85 5.57 -13.58 -2.33
CA ARG A 85 6.67 -13.59 -1.34
C ARG A 85 6.88 -12.21 -0.74
#